data_AF-A0A930V2U0-F1
#
_entry.id   AF-A0A930V2U0-F1
#
_cell.length_a   1.000
_cell.length_b   1.000
_cell.length_c   1.000
_cell.angle_alpha   90.00
_cell.angle_beta   90.00
_cell.angle_gamma   90.00
#
_symmetry.space_group_name_H-M   'P 1'
#
loop_
_entity.id
_entity.type
_entity.pdbx_description
1 polymer ?
#
loop_
_entity_poly.entity_id
_entity_poly.type
_entity_poly.pdbx_seq_one_letter_code
_entity_poly.pdbx_strand_id
1 'polypeptide(L)'
;MTDTLAPPPVDDRDRQGATEPTLDQYRRRLRRRMFLWSAPVVLVVLLVALKLLSLPLFAGLTQHAYDGRAYERAASLTAPLGVANVVEPWVHHFDRGTAWARVGVLDVARQELVTALDLAPEGDETVSCVIRTDLVLVIEAQGDAALLELRYADAEQLYELGQATIAEAPEGCFQPPDDPQQPDTSQPLDEAQGRLGEKQQQAEGGDEGDPSGGDGSDPGQGGGEDEGDAGAGGTDPLDQLQQQGDESQQERQQDTDRERYYEQAPGEYDGKPW
;
A
#
# COMPACT_ATOMS: atom_id res chain seq x y z
N MET A 1 -111.28 11.97 18.49
CA MET A 1 -110.45 12.13 17.28
C MET A 1 -109.08 12.56 17.71
N THR A 2 -108.14 11.62 17.78
CA THR A 2 -106.71 11.86 17.94
C THR A 2 -106.04 10.85 17.02
N ASP A 3 -105.76 11.28 15.79
CA ASP A 3 -104.98 10.51 14.83
C ASP A 3 -103.52 10.51 15.28
N THR A 4 -103.05 9.36 15.73
CA THR A 4 -101.62 9.14 16.00
C THR A 4 -100.98 8.71 14.67
N LEU A 5 -100.32 9.64 13.98
CA LEU A 5 -99.50 9.30 12.81
C LEU A 5 -98.32 8.41 13.25
N ALA A 6 -98.18 7.25 12.62
CA ALA A 6 -97.00 6.40 12.75
C ALA A 6 -95.77 7.11 12.15
N PRO A 7 -94.58 7.01 12.78
CA PRO A 7 -93.36 7.59 12.21
C PRO A 7 -92.99 6.89 10.89
N PRO A 8 -92.37 7.61 9.94
CA PRO A 8 -91.98 7.04 8.65
C PRO A 8 -90.93 5.93 8.85
N PRO A 9 -90.90 4.92 7.97
CA PRO A 9 -89.90 3.85 8.04
C PRO A 9 -88.50 4.44 7.88
N VAL A 10 -87.61 4.09 8.80
CA VAL A 10 -86.19 4.45 8.71
C VAL A 10 -85.59 3.62 7.57
N ASP A 11 -85.05 4.28 6.54
CA ASP A 11 -84.39 3.60 5.44
C ASP A 11 -83.03 3.06 5.91
N ASP A 12 -82.99 1.78 6.29
CA ASP A 12 -81.76 1.10 6.74
C ASP A 12 -80.73 0.88 5.60
N ARG A 13 -81.02 1.33 4.36
CA ARG A 13 -80.11 1.20 3.22
C ARG A 13 -78.83 2.03 3.35
N ASP A 14 -78.86 3.13 4.11
CA ASP A 14 -77.66 3.94 4.36
C ASP A 14 -76.72 3.34 5.41
N ARG A 15 -77.16 2.33 6.19
CA ARG A 15 -76.29 1.61 7.15
C ARG A 15 -75.45 0.51 6.52
N GLN A 16 -75.72 0.11 5.29
CA GLN A 16 -75.10 -1.08 4.68
C GLN A 16 -73.78 -0.80 3.94
N GLY A 17 -73.26 0.44 3.97
CA GLY A 17 -72.07 0.84 3.20
C GLY A 17 -70.72 0.82 3.92
N ALA A 18 -70.68 0.62 5.23
CA ALA A 18 -69.42 0.61 5.98
C ALA A 18 -69.11 -0.79 6.49
N THR A 19 -68.57 -1.65 5.62
CA THR A 19 -67.89 -2.87 6.09
C THR A 19 -66.72 -2.40 6.95
N GLU A 20 -66.87 -2.43 8.28
CA GLU A 20 -65.77 -2.11 9.18
C GLU A 20 -64.58 -3.00 8.81
N PRO A 21 -63.39 -2.43 8.54
CA PRO A 21 -62.23 -3.23 8.22
C PRO A 21 -62.02 -4.20 9.37
N THR A 22 -62.07 -5.51 9.08
CA THR A 22 -61.91 -6.53 10.12
C THR A 22 -60.61 -6.23 10.88
N LEU A 23 -60.58 -6.47 12.20
CA LEU A 23 -59.40 -6.18 13.04
C LEU A 23 -58.11 -6.78 12.44
N ASP A 24 -58.22 -7.87 11.68
CA ASP A 24 -57.13 -8.48 10.92
C ASP A 24 -56.62 -7.63 9.75
N GLN A 25 -57.48 -6.92 9.02
CA GLN A 25 -57.07 -5.97 7.98
C GLN A 25 -56.33 -4.77 8.58
N TYR A 26 -56.79 -4.26 9.73
CA TYR A 26 -56.12 -3.18 10.46
C TYR A 26 -54.73 -3.63 10.96
N ARG A 27 -54.65 -4.82 11.59
CA ARG A 27 -53.39 -5.43 12.03
C ARG A 27 -52.41 -5.68 10.88
N ARG A 28 -52.89 -6.15 9.72
CA ARG A 28 -52.05 -6.35 8.51
C ARG A 28 -51.52 -5.03 7.96
N ARG A 29 -52.32 -3.96 7.95
CA ARG A 29 -51.88 -2.61 7.54
C ARG A 29 -50.85 -2.03 8.50
N LEU A 30 -51.04 -2.19 9.80
CA LEU A 30 -50.08 -1.74 10.82
C LEU A 30 -48.76 -2.51 10.72
N ARG A 31 -48.81 -3.84 10.58
CA ARG A 31 -47.61 -4.67 10.33
C ARG A 31 -46.90 -4.27 9.06
N ARG A 32 -47.61 -4.07 7.93
CA ARG A 32 -47.00 -3.60 6.68
C ARG A 32 -46.36 -2.22 6.83
N ARG A 33 -46.99 -1.28 7.53
CA ARG A 33 -46.36 0.02 7.83
C ARG A 33 -45.12 -0.14 8.69
N MET A 34 -45.18 -0.94 9.75
CA MET A 34 -43.99 -1.22 10.57
C MET A 34 -42.87 -1.86 9.76
N PHE A 35 -43.17 -2.85 8.91
CA PHE A 35 -42.19 -3.46 8.00
C PHE A 35 -41.64 -2.47 6.98
N LEU A 36 -42.46 -1.57 6.41
CA LEU A 36 -41.96 -0.58 5.45
C LEU A 36 -41.07 0.47 6.11
N TRP A 37 -41.34 0.81 7.38
CA TRP A 37 -40.50 1.72 8.16
C TRP A 37 -39.23 1.04 8.68
N SER A 38 -39.25 -0.26 9.00
CA SER A 38 -38.07 -1.00 9.48
C SER A 38 -37.23 -1.62 8.36
N ALA A 39 -37.81 -1.92 7.19
CA ALA A 39 -37.13 -2.48 6.03
C ALA A 39 -35.86 -1.72 5.61
N PRO A 40 -35.82 -0.37 5.51
CA PRO A 40 -34.59 0.33 5.15
C PRO A 40 -33.48 0.12 6.18
N VAL A 41 -33.81 0.13 7.48
CA VAL A 41 -32.82 -0.09 8.55
C VAL A 41 -32.28 -1.51 8.48
N VAL A 42 -33.15 -2.51 8.31
CA VAL A 42 -32.74 -3.92 8.16
C VAL A 42 -31.88 -4.11 6.91
N LEU A 43 -32.21 -3.44 5.80
CA LEU A 43 -31.43 -3.50 4.57
C LEU A 43 -30.02 -2.93 4.79
N VAL A 44 -29.88 -1.78 5.46
CA VAL A 44 -28.58 -1.20 5.79
C VAL A 44 -27.76 -2.16 6.66
N VAL A 45 -28.36 -2.75 7.70
CA VAL A 45 -27.68 -3.73 8.56
C VAL A 45 -27.21 -4.94 7.75
N LEU A 46 -28.02 -5.45 6.81
CA LEU A 46 -27.62 -6.56 5.95
C LEU A 46 -26.46 -6.19 5.01
N LEU A 47 -26.46 -4.98 4.45
CA LEU A 47 -25.36 -4.49 3.61
C LEU A 47 -24.06 -4.36 4.40
N VAL A 48 -24.12 -3.80 5.61
CA VAL A 48 -22.96 -3.70 6.51
C VAL A 48 -22.44 -5.09 6.87
N ALA A 49 -23.33 -6.03 7.23
CA ALA A 49 -22.94 -7.40 7.53
C ALA A 49 -22.25 -8.08 6.33
N LEU A 50 -22.80 -7.90 5.12
CA LEU A 50 -22.21 -8.45 3.90
C LEU A 50 -20.83 -7.82 3.60
N LYS A 51 -20.67 -6.51 3.80
CA LYS A 51 -19.39 -5.83 3.64
C LYS A 51 -18.36 -6.36 4.63
N LEU A 52 -18.69 -6.45 5.92
CA LEU A 52 -17.79 -7.00 6.93
C LEU A 52 -17.39 -8.46 6.65
N LEU A 53 -18.32 -9.28 6.15
CA LEU A 53 -18.02 -10.66 5.73
C LEU A 53 -17.10 -10.71 4.49
N SER A 54 -17.17 -9.71 3.62
CA SER A 54 -16.31 -9.65 2.42
C SER A 54 -14.87 -9.27 2.71
N LEU A 55 -14.61 -8.48 3.77
CA LEU A 55 -13.27 -8.01 4.12
C LEU A 55 -12.24 -9.14 4.32
N PRO A 56 -12.45 -10.13 5.22
CA PRO A 56 -11.48 -11.19 5.43
C PRO A 56 -11.31 -12.10 4.19
N LEU A 57 -12.33 -12.18 3.33
CA LEU A 57 -12.22 -12.94 2.07
C LEU A 57 -11.26 -12.26 1.11
N PHE A 58 -11.42 -10.95 0.89
CA PHE A 58 -10.51 -10.21 0.00
C PHE A 58 -9.11 -10.08 0.60
N ALA A 59 -8.99 -9.83 1.92
CA ALA A 59 -7.70 -9.81 2.61
C ALA A 59 -6.94 -11.14 2.44
N GLY A 60 -7.61 -12.28 2.69
CA GLY A 60 -6.98 -13.60 2.51
C GLY A 60 -6.63 -13.91 1.05
N LEU A 61 -7.45 -13.46 0.08
CA LEU A 61 -7.12 -13.61 -1.35
C LEU A 61 -5.93 -12.75 -1.76
N THR A 62 -5.83 -11.52 -1.25
CA THR A 62 -4.69 -10.63 -1.47
C THR A 62 -3.43 -11.27 -0.91
N GLN A 63 -3.45 -11.72 0.35
CA GLN A 63 -2.32 -12.40 1.00
C GLN A 63 -1.89 -13.65 0.23
N HIS A 64 -2.82 -14.54 -0.10
CA HIS A 64 -2.49 -15.73 -0.91
C HIS A 64 -1.90 -15.40 -2.28
N ALA A 65 -2.37 -14.33 -2.92
CA ALA A 65 -1.79 -13.88 -4.18
C ALA A 65 -0.38 -13.29 -3.96
N TYR A 66 -0.18 -12.54 -2.89
CA TYR A 66 1.11 -11.95 -2.52
C TYR A 66 2.15 -13.03 -2.19
N ASP A 67 1.82 -13.98 -1.31
CA ASP A 67 2.67 -15.13 -0.95
C ASP A 67 2.98 -16.00 -2.17
N GLY A 68 2.02 -16.14 -3.08
CA GLY A 68 2.19 -16.81 -4.36
C GLY A 68 2.99 -16.03 -5.40
N ARG A 69 3.57 -14.87 -5.04
CA ARG A 69 4.32 -13.93 -5.91
C ARG A 69 3.50 -13.40 -7.08
N ALA A 70 2.17 -13.46 -7.00
CA ALA A 70 1.24 -12.90 -7.98
C ALA A 70 0.87 -11.46 -7.61
N TYR A 71 1.88 -10.58 -7.53
CA TYR A 71 1.75 -9.24 -6.96
C TYR A 71 0.77 -8.32 -7.70
N GLU A 72 0.74 -8.34 -9.03
CA GLU A 72 -0.25 -7.58 -9.82
C GLU A 72 -1.69 -7.99 -9.45
N ARG A 73 -1.89 -9.30 -9.22
CA ARG A 73 -3.17 -9.83 -8.78
C ARG A 73 -3.46 -9.41 -7.34
N ALA A 74 -2.48 -9.47 -6.45
CA ALA A 74 -2.62 -8.97 -5.08
C ALA A 74 -3.06 -7.50 -5.07
N ALA A 75 -2.38 -6.63 -5.84
CA ALA A 75 -2.73 -5.22 -5.99
C ALA A 75 -4.15 -5.00 -6.55
N SER A 76 -4.64 -5.87 -7.44
CA SER A 76 -6.01 -5.77 -7.94
C SER A 76 -7.07 -6.22 -6.92
N LEU A 77 -6.72 -7.17 -6.05
CA LEU A 77 -7.60 -7.73 -5.02
C LEU A 77 -7.76 -6.79 -3.81
N THR A 78 -6.91 -5.78 -3.68
CA THR A 78 -7.10 -4.72 -2.67
C THR A 78 -8.26 -3.79 -3.04
N ALA A 79 -8.54 -3.53 -4.32
CA ALA A 79 -9.53 -2.51 -4.72
C ALA A 79 -10.92 -2.61 -4.01
N PRO A 80 -11.53 -3.80 -3.80
CA PRO A 80 -12.76 -3.95 -3.02
C PRO A 80 -12.63 -3.56 -1.53
N LEU A 81 -11.43 -3.63 -0.97
CA LEU A 81 -11.12 -3.21 0.41
C LEU A 81 -11.27 -1.69 0.54
N GLY A 82 -10.82 -0.91 -0.45
CA GLY A 82 -10.93 0.55 -0.49
C GLY A 82 -12.37 1.09 -0.59
N VAL A 83 -13.34 0.28 -1.04
CA VAL A 83 -14.74 0.72 -1.16
C VAL A 83 -15.41 0.78 0.22
N ALA A 84 -15.93 1.96 0.58
CA ALA A 84 -16.54 2.23 1.89
C ALA A 84 -15.61 1.83 3.06
N ASN A 85 -14.32 2.11 2.90
CA ASN A 85 -13.31 1.85 3.91
C ASN A 85 -13.35 2.93 5.00
N VAL A 86 -13.78 2.56 6.20
CA VAL A 86 -13.92 3.48 7.34
C VAL A 86 -13.14 2.97 8.57
N VAL A 87 -12.80 1.68 8.61
CA VAL A 87 -12.17 1.06 9.78
C VAL A 87 -10.65 1.26 9.72
N GLU A 88 -10.02 0.86 8.62
CA GLU A 88 -8.57 0.98 8.41
C GLU A 88 -8.30 1.57 7.01
N PRO A 89 -8.48 2.90 6.84
CA PRO A 89 -8.35 3.56 5.54
C PRO A 89 -7.00 3.34 4.85
N TRP A 90 -5.91 3.25 5.63
CA TRP A 90 -4.54 3.11 5.17
C TRP A 90 -4.21 1.72 4.60
N VAL A 91 -4.79 0.64 5.12
CA VAL A 91 -4.43 -0.76 4.79
C VAL A 91 -4.51 -1.05 3.30
N HIS A 92 -5.59 -0.60 2.64
CA HIS A 92 -5.76 -0.76 1.20
C HIS A 92 -4.60 -0.15 0.39
N HIS A 93 -4.17 1.04 0.79
CA HIS A 93 -3.11 1.78 0.12
C HIS A 93 -1.75 1.14 0.41
N PHE A 94 -1.52 0.71 1.65
CA PHE A 94 -0.33 -0.03 2.04
C PHE A 94 -0.17 -1.31 1.21
N ASP A 95 -1.15 -2.21 1.22
CA ASP A 95 -1.12 -3.48 0.47
C ASP A 95 -0.90 -3.28 -1.03
N ARG A 96 -1.51 -2.22 -1.59
CA ARG A 96 -1.37 -1.91 -3.00
C ARG A 96 0.01 -1.35 -3.31
N GLY A 97 0.55 -0.49 -2.44
CA GLY A 97 1.89 0.07 -2.56
C GLY A 97 2.96 -1.00 -2.52
N THR A 98 2.92 -1.87 -1.51
CA THR A 98 3.86 -3.00 -1.36
C THR A 98 3.78 -3.95 -2.56
N ALA A 99 2.58 -4.30 -3.03
CA ALA A 99 2.42 -5.15 -4.20
C ALA A 99 2.99 -4.53 -5.50
N TRP A 100 2.83 -3.22 -5.71
CA TRP A 100 3.44 -2.54 -6.87
C TRP A 100 4.96 -2.40 -6.75
N ALA A 101 5.49 -2.22 -5.54
CA ALA A 101 6.93 -2.18 -5.29
C ALA A 101 7.59 -3.49 -5.75
N ARG A 102 6.98 -4.64 -5.43
CA ARG A 102 7.47 -5.97 -5.80
C ARG A 102 7.56 -6.24 -7.31
N VAL A 103 6.87 -5.46 -8.14
CA VAL A 103 6.93 -5.55 -9.61
C VAL A 103 7.67 -4.38 -10.25
N GLY A 104 8.35 -3.56 -9.44
CA GLY A 104 9.16 -2.44 -9.91
C GLY A 104 8.36 -1.23 -10.40
N VAL A 105 7.05 -1.16 -10.12
CA VAL A 105 6.23 0.02 -10.46
C VAL A 105 6.36 1.05 -9.33
N LEU A 106 7.58 1.56 -9.16
CA LEU A 106 8.01 2.29 -7.96
C LEU A 106 7.30 3.63 -7.75
N ASP A 107 6.95 4.35 -8.83
CA ASP A 107 6.22 5.62 -8.71
C ASP A 107 4.82 5.44 -8.13
N VAL A 108 4.11 4.39 -8.57
CA VAL A 108 2.79 4.03 -8.04
C VAL A 108 2.94 3.55 -6.61
N ALA A 109 3.93 2.69 -6.34
CA ALA A 109 4.21 2.19 -5.00
C ALA A 109 4.42 3.34 -4.00
N ARG A 110 5.28 4.31 -4.33
CA ARG A 110 5.53 5.49 -3.50
C ARG A 110 4.26 6.28 -3.25
N GLN A 111 3.47 6.55 -4.28
CA GLN A 111 2.23 7.33 -4.14
C GLN A 111 1.23 6.65 -3.20
N GLU A 112 1.05 5.34 -3.34
CA GLU A 112 0.16 4.57 -2.49
C GLU A 112 0.67 4.53 -1.04
N LEU A 113 1.98 4.35 -0.81
CA LEU A 113 2.57 4.34 0.54
C LEU A 113 2.51 5.71 1.22
N VAL A 114 2.71 6.82 0.48
CA VAL A 114 2.48 8.18 1.00
C VAL A 114 1.01 8.36 1.41
N THR A 115 0.08 7.89 0.56
CA THR A 115 -1.36 7.96 0.88
C THR A 115 -1.71 7.10 2.10
N ALA A 116 -1.07 5.93 2.24
CA ALA A 116 -1.23 5.09 3.41
C ALA A 116 -0.73 5.80 4.68
N LEU A 117 0.42 6.48 4.59
CA LEU A 117 1.00 7.24 5.71
C LEU A 117 0.09 8.40 6.13
N ASP A 118 -0.47 9.14 5.17
CA ASP A 118 -1.42 10.24 5.43
C ASP A 118 -2.73 9.76 6.08
N LEU A 119 -3.09 8.50 5.86
CA LEU A 119 -4.30 7.86 6.40
C LEU A 119 -4.04 7.02 7.66
N ALA A 120 -2.78 6.91 8.09
CA ALA A 120 -2.41 6.17 9.28
C ALA A 120 -3.08 6.80 10.52
N PRO A 121 -3.54 6.00 11.48
CA PRO A 121 -4.18 6.52 12.68
C PRO A 121 -3.21 7.38 13.50
N GLU A 122 -3.62 8.61 13.82
CA GLU A 122 -2.82 9.51 14.67
C GLU A 122 -2.54 8.85 16.03
N GLY A 123 -1.26 8.82 16.42
CA GLY A 123 -0.82 8.24 17.69
C GLY A 123 -0.57 6.72 17.68
N ASP A 124 -0.72 6.06 16.53
CA ASP A 124 -0.21 4.71 16.32
C ASP A 124 1.16 4.76 15.63
N GLU A 125 2.20 4.86 16.44
CA GLU A 125 3.58 4.94 15.96
C GLU A 125 3.96 3.67 15.19
N THR A 126 3.46 2.50 15.60
CA THR A 126 3.81 1.21 14.97
C THR A 126 3.38 1.15 13.51
N VAL A 127 2.15 1.56 13.21
CA VAL A 127 1.64 1.63 11.83
C VAL A 127 2.44 2.63 11.01
N SER A 128 2.76 3.80 11.58
CA SER A 128 3.61 4.78 10.90
C SER A 128 5.01 4.23 10.61
N CYS A 129 5.62 3.47 11.52
CA CYS A 129 6.96 2.91 11.31
C CYS A 129 6.94 1.90 10.15
N VAL A 130 5.98 0.97 10.15
CA VAL A 130 5.80 -0.03 9.08
C VAL A 130 5.68 0.64 7.70
N ILE A 131 4.80 1.62 7.57
CA ILE A 131 4.58 2.31 6.29
C ILE A 131 5.83 3.08 5.86
N ARG A 132 6.51 3.77 6.80
CA ARG A 132 7.73 4.52 6.50
C ARG A 132 8.88 3.61 6.08
N THR A 133 9.02 2.43 6.68
CA THR A 133 10.04 1.44 6.28
C THR A 133 9.87 1.09 4.80
N ASP A 134 8.67 0.73 4.37
CA ASP A 134 8.40 0.42 2.97
C ASP A 134 8.55 1.60 2.03
N LEU A 135 8.15 2.78 2.48
CA LEU A 135 8.26 4.01 1.71
C LEU A 135 9.73 4.33 1.41
N VAL A 136 10.60 4.23 2.41
CA VAL A 136 12.04 4.45 2.26
C VAL A 136 12.65 3.43 1.31
N LEU A 137 12.29 2.16 1.41
CA LEU A 137 12.77 1.12 0.49
C LEU A 137 12.36 1.42 -0.96
N VAL A 138 11.15 1.95 -1.18
CA VAL A 138 10.70 2.31 -2.53
C VAL A 138 11.49 3.51 -3.04
N ILE A 139 11.69 4.52 -2.20
CA ILE A 139 12.46 5.71 -2.55
C ILE A 139 13.90 5.34 -2.88
N GLU A 140 14.51 4.44 -2.11
CA GLU A 140 15.85 3.92 -2.36
C GLU A 140 15.92 3.25 -3.73
N ALA A 141 15.00 2.32 -4.02
CA ALA A 141 14.96 1.63 -5.31
C ALA A 141 14.74 2.59 -6.49
N GLN A 142 14.03 3.71 -6.28
CA GLN A 142 13.91 4.76 -7.29
C GLN A 142 15.23 5.48 -7.51
N GLY A 143 15.98 5.76 -6.44
CA GLY A 143 17.33 6.33 -6.52
C GLY A 143 18.27 5.41 -7.28
N ASP A 144 18.22 4.10 -7.00
CA ASP A 144 19.03 3.09 -7.67
C ASP A 144 18.71 3.02 -9.17
N ALA A 145 17.42 3.04 -9.51
CA ALA A 145 16.99 3.12 -10.90
C ALA A 145 17.48 4.41 -11.60
N ALA A 146 17.49 5.54 -10.89
CA ALA A 146 18.03 6.79 -11.42
C ALA A 146 19.55 6.73 -11.61
N LEU A 147 20.30 6.09 -10.71
CA LEU A 147 21.75 5.86 -10.88
C LEU A 147 22.04 4.99 -12.11
N LEU A 148 21.29 3.90 -12.30
CA LEU A 148 21.44 3.02 -13.48
C LEU A 148 21.17 3.76 -14.80
N GLU A 149 20.30 4.77 -14.76
CA GLU A 149 20.00 5.65 -15.89
C GLU A 149 20.94 6.87 -16.00
N LEU A 150 21.98 6.95 -15.16
CA LEU A 150 22.94 8.06 -15.07
C LEU A 150 22.28 9.41 -14.74
N ARG A 151 21.12 9.38 -14.06
CA ARG A 151 20.40 10.56 -13.56
C ARG A 151 20.85 10.90 -12.14
N TYR A 152 22.11 11.27 -11.97
CA TYR A 152 22.75 11.46 -10.66
C TYR A 152 22.02 12.49 -9.76
N ALA A 153 21.67 13.65 -10.30
CA ALA A 153 20.94 14.68 -9.54
C ALA A 153 19.55 14.22 -9.08
N ASP A 154 18.88 13.34 -9.85
CA ASP A 154 17.60 12.76 -9.43
C ASP A 154 17.81 11.70 -8.35
N ALA A 155 18.86 10.88 -8.47
CA ALA A 155 19.22 9.87 -7.48
C ALA A 155 19.56 10.52 -6.12
N GLU A 156 20.36 11.59 -6.13
CA GLU A 156 20.69 12.38 -4.94
C GLU A 156 19.43 12.89 -4.22
N GLN A 157 18.53 13.54 -4.96
CA GLN A 157 17.24 14.03 -4.41
C GLN A 157 16.38 12.89 -3.83
N LEU A 158 16.40 11.71 -4.45
CA LEU A 158 15.67 10.55 -3.94
C LEU A 158 16.30 10.01 -2.66
N TYR A 159 17.63 9.89 -2.59
CA TYR A 159 18.29 9.46 -1.36
C TYR A 159 18.12 10.45 -0.21
N GLU A 160 18.16 11.76 -0.49
CA GLU A 160 17.81 12.80 0.49
C GLU A 160 16.37 12.67 0.98
N LEU A 161 15.42 12.40 0.08
CA LEU A 161 14.02 12.16 0.44
C LEU A 161 13.88 10.92 1.33
N GLY A 162 14.63 9.85 1.06
CA GLY A 162 14.69 8.66 1.90
C GLY A 162 15.17 8.98 3.31
N GLN A 163 16.27 9.74 3.42
CA GLN A 163 16.81 10.19 4.70
C GLN A 163 15.83 11.10 5.47
N ALA A 164 15.16 12.03 4.79
CA ALA A 164 14.14 12.87 5.39
C ALA A 164 12.96 12.03 5.92
N THR A 165 12.55 11.00 5.17
CA THR A 165 11.47 10.09 5.58
C THR A 165 11.83 9.31 6.85
N ILE A 166 13.10 8.90 7.00
CA ILE A 166 13.64 8.31 8.23
C ILE A 166 13.65 9.33 9.37
N ALA A 167 14.14 10.54 9.13
CA ALA A 167 14.28 11.58 10.15
C ALA A 167 12.93 12.08 10.70
N GLU A 168 11.87 12.02 9.91
CA GLU A 168 10.51 12.36 10.31
C GLU A 168 9.77 11.24 11.06
N ALA A 169 10.37 10.05 11.20
CA ALA A 169 9.73 8.96 11.90
C ALA A 169 9.62 9.23 13.42
N PRO A 170 8.52 8.80 14.07
CA PRO A 170 8.38 8.87 15.52
C PRO A 170 9.55 8.22 16.30
N GLU A 171 9.79 8.70 17.53
CA GLU A 171 10.78 8.08 18.43
C GLU A 171 10.38 6.63 18.73
N GLY A 172 11.35 5.71 18.70
CA GLY A 172 11.07 4.28 18.88
C GLY A 172 10.70 3.55 17.60
N CYS A 173 10.40 4.27 16.50
CA CYS A 173 10.55 3.66 15.19
C CYS A 173 11.99 3.18 15.03
N PHE A 174 12.12 1.98 14.48
CA PHE A 174 13.42 1.37 14.19
C PHE A 174 14.23 1.01 15.44
N GLN A 175 13.56 0.80 16.58
CA GLN A 175 14.12 0.02 17.67
C GLN A 175 13.50 -1.38 17.66
N PRO A 176 14.25 -2.42 18.04
CA PRO A 176 13.66 -3.73 18.26
C PRO A 176 12.50 -3.58 19.25
N PRO A 177 11.30 -4.07 18.94
CA PRO A 177 10.16 -3.86 19.80
C PRO A 177 10.37 -4.57 21.14
N ASP A 178 9.96 -3.92 22.24
CA ASP A 178 9.96 -4.52 23.57
C ASP A 178 9.01 -5.74 23.66
N ASP A 179 7.95 -5.72 22.85
CA ASP A 179 7.00 -6.82 22.68
C ASP A 179 7.32 -7.61 21.40
N PRO A 180 7.70 -8.91 21.49
CA PRO A 180 7.95 -9.76 20.33
C PRO A 180 6.74 -9.99 19.41
N GLN A 181 5.53 -9.55 19.79
CA GLN A 181 4.34 -9.58 18.95
C GLN A 181 4.21 -8.38 18.00
N GLN A 182 5.01 -7.33 18.19
CA GLN A 182 5.04 -6.19 17.26
C GLN A 182 5.97 -6.50 16.08
N PRO A 183 5.64 -6.02 14.87
CA PRO A 183 6.52 -6.17 13.72
C PRO A 183 7.83 -5.44 13.97
N ASP A 184 8.95 -6.17 13.86
CA ASP A 184 10.29 -5.59 13.96
C ASP A 184 10.64 -4.90 12.64
N THR A 185 10.51 -3.58 12.65
CA THR A 185 10.84 -2.71 11.52
C THR A 185 12.26 -2.14 11.60
N SER A 186 13.06 -2.48 12.63
CA SER A 186 14.37 -1.83 12.85
C SER A 186 15.46 -2.30 11.92
N GLN A 187 15.54 -3.61 11.71
CA GLN A 187 16.66 -4.19 10.96
C GLN A 187 16.74 -3.75 9.48
N PRO A 188 15.64 -3.79 8.69
CA PRO A 188 15.67 -3.40 7.28
C PRO A 188 15.98 -1.92 7.07
N LEU A 189 15.61 -1.06 8.03
CA LEU A 189 15.74 0.38 7.88
C LEU A 189 17.02 0.96 8.49
N ASP A 190 17.58 0.35 9.53
CA ASP A 190 18.95 0.66 10.00
C ASP A 190 19.96 0.43 8.87
N GLU A 191 19.79 -0.68 8.13
CA GLU A 191 20.58 -0.96 6.94
C GLU A 191 20.33 0.06 5.82
N ALA A 192 19.07 0.44 5.61
CA ALA A 192 18.72 1.46 4.63
C ALA A 192 19.34 2.83 4.96
N GLN A 193 19.40 3.24 6.23
CA GLN A 193 19.99 4.53 6.61
C GLN A 193 21.48 4.60 6.25
N GLY A 194 22.24 3.56 6.57
CA GLY A 194 23.66 3.49 6.19
C GLY A 194 23.84 3.47 4.67
N ARG A 195 23.04 2.64 3.99
CA ARG A 195 23.10 2.44 2.54
C ARG A 195 22.71 3.69 1.74
N LEU A 196 21.69 4.43 2.19
CA LEU A 196 21.29 5.70 1.57
C LEU A 196 22.41 6.74 1.62
N GLY A 197 23.16 6.80 2.73
CA GLY A 197 24.30 7.71 2.87
C GLY A 197 25.49 7.35 1.97
N GLU A 198 25.75 6.05 1.78
CA GLU A 198 26.78 5.56 0.85
C GLU A 198 26.38 5.81 -0.61
N LYS A 199 25.13 5.52 -0.97
CA LYS A 199 24.58 5.73 -2.31
C LYS A 199 24.47 7.20 -2.69
N GLN A 200 24.19 8.09 -1.73
CA GLN A 200 24.24 9.53 -1.96
C GLN A 200 25.66 9.98 -2.36
N GLN A 201 26.70 9.53 -1.66
CA GLN A 201 28.09 9.85 -2.01
C GLN A 201 28.47 9.31 -3.40
N GLN A 202 27.96 8.13 -3.78
CA GLN A 202 28.13 7.58 -5.12
C GLN A 202 27.46 8.43 -6.20
N ALA A 203 26.25 8.94 -5.92
CA ALA A 203 25.54 9.85 -6.83
C ALA A 203 26.31 11.17 -7.03
N GLU A 204 26.80 11.77 -5.93
CA GLU A 204 27.59 13.00 -5.95
C GLU A 204 28.89 12.85 -6.77
N GLY A 205 29.59 11.71 -6.65
CA GLY A 205 30.83 11.44 -7.39
C GLY A 205 30.63 11.11 -8.88
N GLY A 206 29.41 10.74 -9.30
CA GLY A 206 29.06 10.44 -10.68
C GLY A 206 28.94 11.68 -11.59
N ASP A 207 28.67 12.85 -11.00
CA ASP A 207 28.52 14.13 -11.72
C ASP A 207 29.88 14.72 -12.17
N GLU A 208 30.99 14.29 -11.57
CA GLU A 208 32.35 14.76 -11.91
C GLU A 208 32.95 14.05 -13.15
N GLY A 209 32.24 13.10 -13.76
CA GLY A 209 32.65 12.35 -14.94
C GLY A 209 32.11 12.89 -16.27
N ASP A 210 32.42 14.15 -16.63
CA ASP A 210 32.18 14.66 -17.99
C ASP A 210 33.36 14.25 -18.92
N PRO A 211 33.18 13.35 -19.91
CA PRO A 211 34.13 13.23 -21.00
C PRO A 211 33.80 14.31 -22.04
N SER A 212 34.16 15.55 -21.74
CA SER A 212 34.26 16.60 -22.75
C SER A 212 35.12 16.08 -23.92
N GLY A 213 34.53 16.15 -25.11
CA GLY A 213 34.97 15.43 -26.30
C GLY A 213 36.42 15.69 -26.71
N GLY A 214 37.16 14.60 -26.90
CA GLY A 214 38.43 14.55 -27.62
C GLY A 214 38.19 14.09 -29.06
N ASP A 215 38.51 14.99 -29.98
CA ASP A 215 38.40 14.90 -31.43
C ASP A 215 39.05 13.64 -32.04
N GLY A 216 38.46 13.13 -33.12
CA GLY A 216 38.89 11.90 -33.79
C GLY A 216 40.19 12.06 -34.57
N SER A 217 41.05 11.04 -34.52
CA SER A 217 41.93 10.66 -35.65
C SER A 217 42.58 9.28 -35.47
N ASP A 218 42.16 8.36 -36.36
CA ASP A 218 42.86 7.28 -37.08
C ASP A 218 43.87 6.32 -36.39
N PRO A 219 43.86 4.99 -36.68
CA PRO A 219 44.64 3.97 -35.98
C PRO A 219 46.05 3.75 -36.58
N GLY A 220 47.09 4.09 -35.81
CA GLY A 220 48.48 3.79 -36.12
C GLY A 220 48.99 2.55 -35.38
N GLN A 221 49.31 1.52 -36.15
CA GLN A 221 49.91 0.24 -35.74
C GLN A 221 51.38 0.40 -35.31
N GLY A 222 51.80 -0.21 -34.19
CA GLY A 222 53.21 -0.35 -33.83
C GLY A 222 53.44 -0.93 -32.44
N GLY A 223 54.01 -2.13 -32.36
CA GLY A 223 54.33 -2.81 -31.11
C GLY A 223 55.56 -2.28 -30.40
N GLY A 224 55.63 -2.56 -29.10
CA GLY A 224 56.78 -2.35 -28.24
C GLY A 224 56.40 -2.70 -26.80
N GLU A 225 57.04 -3.73 -26.25
CA GLU A 225 57.03 -4.06 -24.83
C GLU A 225 57.75 -2.94 -24.06
N ASP A 226 57.13 -2.39 -23.01
CA ASP A 226 57.86 -1.78 -21.89
C ASP A 226 56.97 -1.77 -20.64
N GLU A 227 57.54 -2.23 -19.53
CA GLU A 227 56.98 -2.18 -18.19
C GLU A 227 57.00 -0.72 -17.70
N GLY A 228 55.85 -0.20 -17.28
CA GLY A 228 55.71 1.14 -16.74
C GLY A 228 54.58 1.22 -15.73
N ASP A 229 54.94 1.05 -14.46
CA ASP A 229 54.15 1.43 -13.29
C ASP A 229 53.93 2.96 -13.26
N ALA A 230 52.69 3.41 -13.45
CA ALA A 230 52.15 4.69 -12.98
C ALA A 230 50.64 4.72 -13.22
N GLY A 231 49.85 4.69 -12.13
CA GLY A 231 48.40 4.76 -12.18
C GLY A 231 47.85 6.13 -12.60
N ALA A 232 46.67 6.12 -13.22
CA ALA A 232 45.57 7.06 -13.03
C ALA A 232 44.38 6.71 -13.95
N GLY A 233 43.31 6.17 -13.37
CA GLY A 233 41.95 6.68 -13.61
C GLY A 233 41.18 6.28 -14.87
N GLY A 234 41.52 5.18 -15.55
CA GLY A 234 40.60 4.57 -16.52
C GLY A 234 40.01 3.30 -15.93
N THR A 235 38.77 3.34 -15.43
CA THR A 235 38.06 2.10 -15.10
C THR A 235 37.91 1.30 -16.40
N ASP A 236 38.52 0.12 -16.46
CA ASP A 236 38.35 -0.79 -17.58
C ASP A 236 36.84 -1.09 -17.69
N PRO A 237 36.21 -1.03 -18.88
CA PRO A 237 34.80 -1.39 -19.05
C PRO A 237 34.46 -2.77 -18.47
N LEU A 238 35.45 -3.67 -18.39
CA LEU A 238 35.31 -4.98 -17.74
C LEU A 238 35.17 -4.88 -16.22
N ASP A 239 35.91 -3.98 -15.58
CA ASP A 239 35.86 -3.75 -14.13
C ASP A 239 34.52 -3.12 -13.73
N GLN A 240 34.00 -2.20 -14.55
CA GLN A 240 32.69 -1.58 -14.32
C GLN A 240 31.55 -2.60 -14.45
N LEU A 241 31.62 -3.53 -15.41
CA LEU A 241 30.65 -4.61 -15.55
C LEU A 241 30.75 -5.64 -14.41
N GLN A 242 31.96 -5.90 -13.89
CA GLN A 242 32.14 -6.75 -12.72
C GLN A 242 31.54 -6.12 -11.47
N GLN A 243 31.78 -4.82 -11.23
CA GLN A 243 31.18 -4.08 -10.13
C GLN A 243 29.66 -4.11 -10.18
N GLN A 244 29.04 -3.78 -11.32
CA GLN A 244 27.58 -3.87 -11.47
C GLN A 244 27.05 -5.30 -11.23
N GLY A 245 27.81 -6.31 -11.66
CA GLY A 245 27.46 -7.71 -11.46
C GLY A 245 27.52 -8.15 -9.99
N ASP A 246 28.51 -7.66 -9.24
CA ASP A 246 28.69 -7.93 -7.82
C ASP A 246 27.61 -7.21 -6.98
N GLU A 247 27.33 -5.95 -7.29
CA GLU A 247 26.23 -5.17 -6.69
C GLU A 247 24.88 -5.87 -6.91
N SER A 248 24.59 -6.25 -8.15
CA SER A 248 23.36 -6.98 -8.52
C SER A 248 23.22 -8.33 -7.80
N GLN A 249 24.32 -8.98 -7.43
CA GLN A 249 24.30 -10.23 -6.67
C GLN A 249 24.13 -9.98 -5.18
N GLN A 250 24.67 -8.87 -4.68
CA GLN A 250 24.55 -8.48 -3.29
C GLN A 250 23.12 -8.03 -2.97
N GLU A 251 22.48 -7.29 -3.87
CA GLU A 251 21.07 -6.89 -3.78
C GLU A 251 20.14 -8.12 -3.71
N ARG A 252 20.34 -9.10 -4.61
CA ARG A 252 19.53 -10.35 -4.59
C ARG A 252 19.70 -11.16 -3.31
N GLN A 253 20.91 -11.19 -2.76
CA GLN A 253 21.17 -11.87 -1.49
C GLN A 253 20.47 -11.17 -0.33
N GLN A 254 20.55 -9.84 -0.30
CA GLN A 254 19.85 -9.01 0.69
C GLN A 254 18.33 -9.18 0.60
N ASP A 255 17.75 -9.16 -0.60
CA ASP A 255 16.32 -9.44 -0.82
C ASP A 255 15.92 -10.81 -0.27
N THR A 256 16.76 -11.81 -0.48
CA THR A 256 16.51 -13.18 -0.02
C THR A 256 16.60 -13.31 1.50
N ASP A 257 17.57 -12.65 2.12
CA ASP A 257 17.75 -12.66 3.57
C ASP A 257 16.64 -11.88 4.27
N ARG A 258 16.18 -10.79 3.66
CA ARG A 258 14.99 -10.02 4.05
C ARG A 258 13.71 -10.88 4.00
N GLU A 259 13.45 -11.56 2.88
CA GLU A 259 12.32 -12.50 2.78
C GLU A 259 12.35 -13.57 3.89
N ARG A 260 13.53 -14.13 4.16
CA ARG A 260 13.71 -15.18 5.18
C ARG A 260 13.48 -14.67 6.60
N TYR A 261 13.87 -13.45 6.90
CA TYR A 261 13.63 -12.81 8.19
C TYR A 261 12.13 -12.69 8.45
N TYR A 262 11.38 -12.24 7.46
CA TYR A 262 9.94 -12.09 7.54
C TYR A 262 9.20 -13.43 7.66
N GLU A 263 9.56 -14.46 6.90
CA GLU A 263 8.87 -15.77 6.97
C GLU A 263 8.86 -16.42 8.39
N GLN A 264 9.77 -16.02 9.30
CA GLN A 264 9.93 -16.64 10.62
C GLN A 264 9.00 -16.09 11.72
N ALA A 265 8.27 -14.99 11.50
CA ALA A 265 7.38 -14.38 12.51
C ALA A 265 5.95 -14.18 11.96
N PRO A 266 5.01 -15.14 12.12
CA PRO A 266 3.66 -15.04 11.55
C PRO A 266 2.61 -14.73 12.64
N GLY A 267 2.27 -13.46 12.82
CA GLY A 267 1.15 -12.99 13.64
C GLY A 267 0.09 -12.25 12.79
N GLU A 268 -1.17 -12.37 13.18
CA GLU A 268 -2.38 -11.79 12.55
C GLU A 268 -2.17 -10.38 11.93
N TYR A 269 -2.46 -10.24 10.62
CA TYR A 269 -2.10 -9.09 9.75
C TYR A 269 -0.78 -8.38 10.13
N ASP A 270 0.30 -9.00 9.66
CA ASP A 270 1.69 -8.75 10.05
C ASP A 270 2.24 -7.34 9.77
N GLY A 271 1.67 -6.58 8.82
CA GLY A 271 2.27 -5.30 8.41
C GLY A 271 3.72 -5.46 7.90
N LYS A 272 4.06 -6.64 7.38
CA LYS A 272 5.39 -6.94 6.86
C LYS A 272 5.83 -5.92 5.81
N PRO A 273 7.00 -5.31 5.98
CA PRO A 273 7.65 -4.60 4.91
C PRO A 273 7.91 -5.52 3.71
N TRP A 274 7.96 -4.97 2.50
CA TRP A 274 8.04 -5.74 1.24
C TRP A 274 9.46 -6.16 0.84
#